data_AF-A0A920H224-F1
#
_entry.id   AF-A0A920H224-F1
#
_cell.length_a   1.000
_cell.length_b   1.000
_cell.length_c   1.000
_cell.angle_alpha   90.00
_cell.angle_beta   90.00
_cell.angle_gamma   90.00
#
_symmetry.space_group_name_H-M   'P 1'
#
loop_
_entity.id
_entity.type
_entity.pdbx_description
1 polymer ?
#
loop_
_entity_poly.entity_id
_entity_poly.type
_entity_poly.pdbx_seq_one_letter_code
_entity_poly.pdbx_strand_id
1 'polypeptide(L)'
;MFDEVKGQSVLNLSVQHVYGCTVSDKAFIHEMLWHVFPDMTLWFRNRLEVHENLDDLPRIGIKLELNDCFERFDWFGHGPHESYCDRKAGVRVGRYQSSVADQYIPYILPQEHGNLTDLRWMALSDGESNGLLFYSSNDFEGSVSHFPDEDLYQASHAFKMKPRQNTSVYLDHRQRGLGTASCGPDTLERYRIPAGIHFFDFFIKGFDPNEEDPGSLFRNHWGSSGKLL
;
A
#
# COMPACT_ATOMS: atom_id res chain seq x y z
N MET A 1 -12.94 8.71 -19.24
CA MET A 1 -12.77 7.52 -18.40
C MET A 1 -13.01 7.82 -16.91
N PHE A 2 -12.10 8.44 -16.16
CA PHE A 2 -12.31 8.68 -14.71
C PHE A 2 -13.41 9.72 -14.37
N ASP A 3 -13.61 10.74 -15.21
CA ASP A 3 -14.69 11.72 -15.01
C ASP A 3 -16.09 11.16 -15.35
N GLU A 4 -16.20 10.13 -16.20
CA GLU A 4 -17.46 9.44 -16.50
C GLU A 4 -17.89 8.53 -15.34
N VAL A 5 -16.92 7.89 -14.68
CA VAL A 5 -17.16 7.02 -13.51
C VAL A 5 -17.65 7.85 -12.31
N LYS A 6 -17.15 9.09 -12.15
CA LYS A 6 -17.58 10.01 -11.07
C LYS A 6 -19.10 10.25 -11.05
N GLY A 7 -19.76 10.24 -12.22
CA GLY A 7 -21.21 10.44 -12.33
C GLY A 7 -22.06 9.30 -11.75
N GLN A 8 -21.45 8.15 -11.44
CA GLN A 8 -22.12 6.97 -10.87
C GLN A 8 -21.92 6.84 -9.35
N SER A 9 -21.12 7.73 -8.75
CA SER A 9 -20.91 7.75 -7.30
C SER A 9 -22.18 8.19 -6.56
N VAL A 10 -22.55 7.44 -5.52
CA VAL A 10 -23.72 7.74 -4.67
C VAL A 10 -23.37 8.66 -3.51
N LEU A 11 -22.09 8.76 -3.13
CA LEU A 11 -21.60 9.66 -2.09
C LEU A 11 -20.20 10.16 -2.45
N ASN A 12 -20.01 11.48 -2.34
CA ASN A 12 -18.70 12.11 -2.52
C ASN A 12 -18.32 12.85 -1.25
N LEU A 13 -17.15 12.52 -0.68
CA LEU A 13 -16.60 13.18 0.51
C LEU A 13 -15.26 13.83 0.15
N SER A 14 -14.99 15.01 0.68
CA SER A 14 -13.69 15.66 0.58
C SER A 14 -13.16 15.92 1.98
N VAL A 15 -11.94 15.46 2.24
CA VAL A 15 -11.23 15.67 3.51
C VAL A 15 -9.89 16.34 3.20
N GLN A 16 -9.54 17.36 3.96
CA GLN A 16 -8.22 17.97 3.91
C GLN A 16 -7.55 17.83 5.26
N HIS A 17 -6.34 17.28 5.26
CA HIS A 17 -5.47 17.23 6.42
C HIS A 17 -4.27 18.15 6.20
N VAL A 18 -3.90 18.87 7.26
CA VAL A 18 -2.68 19.70 7.28
C VAL A 18 -1.84 19.22 8.45
N TYR A 19 -0.64 18.76 8.14
CA TYR A 19 0.31 18.26 9.12
C TYR A 19 1.49 19.22 9.22
N GLY A 20 1.89 19.53 10.45
CA GLY A 20 3.08 20.32 10.75
C GLY A 20 4.21 19.45 11.31
N CYS A 21 5.43 19.94 11.20
CA CYS A 21 6.61 19.41 11.88
C CYS A 21 7.56 20.55 12.23
N THR A 22 8.73 20.23 12.78
CA THR A 22 9.76 21.23 13.14
C THR A 22 10.24 22.09 11.95
N VAL A 23 10.08 21.62 10.71
CA VAL A 23 10.47 22.36 9.50
C VAL A 23 9.38 23.36 9.07
N SER A 24 8.10 23.04 9.25
CA SER A 24 6.98 23.87 8.80
C SER A 24 5.67 23.46 9.47
N ASP A 25 4.82 24.42 9.81
CA ASP A 25 3.45 24.17 10.30
C ASP A 25 2.53 23.57 9.23
N LYS A 26 2.94 23.67 7.95
CA LYS A 26 2.27 23.06 6.79
C LYS A 26 3.27 22.18 6.03
N ALA A 27 3.90 21.27 6.75
CA ALA A 27 4.82 20.28 6.21
C ALA A 27 4.15 19.41 5.14
N PHE A 28 2.90 19.03 5.37
CA PHE A 28 2.11 18.23 4.43
C PHE A 28 0.68 18.76 4.33
N ILE A 29 0.19 18.96 3.12
CA ILE A 29 -1.22 19.27 2.85
C ILE A 29 -1.78 18.13 2.02
N HIS A 30 -2.67 17.33 2.62
CA HIS A 30 -3.23 16.14 2.01
C HIS A 30 -4.72 16.33 1.75
N GLU A 31 -5.12 16.31 0.49
CA GLU A 31 -6.51 16.36 0.07
C GLU A 31 -6.92 14.97 -0.40
N MET A 32 -7.98 14.44 0.20
CA MET A 32 -8.53 13.13 -0.08
C MET A 32 -9.99 13.25 -0.54
N LEU A 33 -10.25 12.80 -1.76
CA LEU A 33 -11.59 12.76 -2.36
C LEU A 33 -12.08 11.32 -2.41
N TRP A 34 -13.16 11.03 -1.69
CA TRP A 34 -13.79 9.72 -1.67
C TRP A 34 -14.97 9.68 -2.62
N HIS A 35 -15.07 8.58 -3.37
CA HIS A 35 -16.22 8.20 -4.17
C HIS A 35 -16.71 6.84 -3.68
N VAL A 36 -18.01 6.73 -3.41
CA VAL A 36 -18.65 5.46 -3.04
C VAL A 36 -19.57 5.04 -4.17
N PHE A 37 -19.37 3.84 -4.69
CA PHE A 37 -20.16 3.30 -5.78
C PHE A 37 -21.33 2.44 -5.28
N PRO A 38 -22.37 2.19 -6.11
CA PRO A 38 -23.51 1.35 -5.73
C PRO A 38 -23.13 -0.09 -5.34
N ASP A 39 -22.03 -0.60 -5.89
CA ASP A 39 -21.48 -1.92 -5.58
C ASP A 39 -20.56 -1.93 -4.34
N MET A 40 -20.61 -0.84 -3.57
CA MET A 40 -19.81 -0.57 -2.36
C MET A 40 -18.30 -0.50 -2.59
N THR A 41 -17.85 -0.40 -3.85
CA THR A 41 -16.46 -0.03 -4.13
C THR A 41 -16.21 1.38 -3.62
N LEU A 42 -15.13 1.55 -2.86
CA LEU A 42 -14.62 2.84 -2.43
C LEU A 42 -13.46 3.23 -3.33
N TRP A 43 -13.44 4.46 -3.81
CA TRP A 43 -12.30 5.03 -4.53
C TRP A 43 -11.88 6.33 -3.86
N PHE A 44 -10.64 6.38 -3.38
CA PHE A 44 -10.09 7.57 -2.75
C PHE A 44 -8.91 8.09 -3.56
N ARG A 45 -9.08 9.32 -4.04
CA ARG A 45 -8.06 10.06 -4.79
C ARG A 45 -7.34 10.99 -3.84
N ASN A 46 -6.02 11.04 -3.96
CA ASN A 46 -5.14 11.74 -3.06
C ASN A 46 -4.32 12.76 -3.84
N ARG A 47 -4.30 13.99 -3.34
CA ARG A 47 -3.30 15.00 -3.66
C ARG A 47 -2.53 15.30 -2.38
N LEU A 48 -1.25 14.95 -2.35
CA LEU A 48 -0.36 15.26 -1.24
C LEU A 48 0.65 16.31 -1.69
N GLU A 49 0.65 17.45 -1.03
CA GLU A 49 1.66 18.49 -1.19
C GLU A 49 2.65 18.41 -0.04
N VAL A 50 3.91 18.15 -0.38
CA VAL A 50 5.04 18.04 0.53
C VAL A 50 5.84 19.34 0.46
N HIS A 51 6.11 19.94 1.61
CA HIS A 51 6.91 21.16 1.73
C HIS A 51 8.30 21.02 1.08
N GLU A 52 8.77 22.06 0.38
CA GLU A 52 10.00 22.02 -0.44
C GLU A 52 11.27 21.59 0.31
N ASN A 53 11.35 21.90 1.61
CA ASN A 53 12.46 21.52 2.48
C ASN A 53 12.35 20.10 3.09
N LEU A 54 11.35 19.32 2.69
CA LEU A 54 11.15 17.92 3.10
C LEU A 54 11.35 17.00 1.90
N ASP A 55 12.57 17.01 1.37
CA ASP A 55 12.99 16.07 0.33
C ASP A 55 13.36 14.70 0.92
N ASP A 56 13.52 13.72 0.04
CA ASP A 56 13.92 12.34 0.37
C ASP A 56 13.03 11.68 1.45
N LEU A 57 11.72 11.71 1.25
CA LEU A 57 10.76 11.08 2.16
C LEU A 57 10.92 9.55 2.19
N PRO A 58 10.66 8.90 3.34
CA PRO A 58 10.75 7.43 3.43
C PRO A 58 9.64 6.71 2.66
N ARG A 59 8.41 7.25 2.67
CA ARG A 59 7.21 6.63 2.09
C ARG A 59 6.11 7.67 1.85
N ILE A 60 5.34 7.48 0.78
CA ILE A 60 4.05 8.14 0.56
C ILE A 60 3.01 7.05 0.28
N GLY A 61 1.96 6.99 1.09
CA GLY A 61 0.95 5.95 0.99
C GLY A 61 -0.19 6.14 1.98
N ILE A 62 -1.07 5.14 2.04
CA ILE A 62 -2.17 5.04 3.01
C ILE A 62 -1.93 3.80 3.88
N LYS A 63 -1.93 4.01 5.20
CA LYS A 63 -1.96 2.93 6.19
C LYS A 63 -3.40 2.70 6.63
N LEU A 64 -3.86 1.46 6.56
CA LEU A 64 -5.12 1.00 7.11
C LEU A 64 -4.84 0.00 8.23
N GLU A 65 -5.70 -0.03 9.23
CA GLU A 65 -5.67 -1.06 10.27
C GLU A 65 -6.97 -1.84 10.18
N LEU A 66 -6.86 -3.13 9.90
CA LEU A 66 -7.98 -4.05 9.86
C LEU A 66 -8.14 -4.73 11.22
N ASN A 67 -9.37 -5.13 11.53
CA ASN A 67 -9.66 -5.95 12.70
C ASN A 67 -8.95 -7.31 12.62
N ASP A 68 -9.03 -8.06 13.70
CA ASP A 68 -8.62 -9.45 13.73
C ASP A 68 -9.32 -10.27 12.62
N CYS A 69 -8.74 -11.42 12.29
CA CYS A 69 -9.20 -12.41 11.31
C CYS A 69 -8.70 -12.26 9.86
N PHE A 70 -8.30 -11.08 9.37
CA PHE A 70 -7.76 -10.95 8.00
C PHE A 70 -6.33 -11.48 7.87
N GLU A 71 -6.20 -12.79 7.70
CA GLU A 71 -4.92 -13.51 7.70
C GLU A 71 -4.48 -14.01 6.32
N ARG A 72 -5.42 -14.33 5.42
CA ARG A 72 -5.07 -14.85 4.10
C ARG A 72 -4.69 -13.70 3.18
N PHE A 73 -3.51 -13.79 2.58
CA PHE A 73 -2.96 -12.74 1.72
C PHE A 73 -2.73 -13.27 0.30
N ASP A 74 -3.26 -12.57 -0.70
CA ASP A 74 -3.12 -12.90 -2.13
C ASP A 74 -2.76 -11.62 -2.89
N TRP A 75 -1.84 -11.67 -3.84
CA TRP A 75 -1.46 -10.49 -4.62
C TRP A 75 -1.00 -10.83 -6.02
N PHE A 76 -1.08 -9.85 -6.92
CA PHE A 76 -0.49 -9.90 -8.25
C PHE A 76 0.49 -8.75 -8.45
N GLY A 77 1.77 -9.08 -8.55
CA GLY A 77 2.89 -8.13 -8.64
C GLY A 77 4.20 -8.88 -8.42
N HIS A 78 5.25 -8.21 -7.93
CA HIS A 78 6.47 -8.91 -7.55
C HIS A 78 6.26 -9.83 -6.34
N GLY A 79 6.83 -11.04 -6.41
CA GLY A 79 6.88 -11.99 -5.29
C GLY A 79 7.71 -13.23 -5.61
N PRO A 80 7.72 -14.24 -4.72
CA PRO A 80 7.07 -14.23 -3.40
C PRO A 80 7.86 -13.47 -2.33
N HIS A 81 9.11 -13.07 -2.63
CA HIS A 81 9.99 -12.37 -1.68
C HIS A 81 9.79 -10.86 -1.73
N GLU A 82 10.15 -10.19 -0.63
CA GLU A 82 10.13 -8.73 -0.56
C GLU A 82 10.98 -8.08 -1.68
N SER A 83 10.54 -6.92 -2.13
CA SER A 83 11.14 -6.17 -3.21
C SER A 83 11.05 -4.68 -2.91
N TYR A 84 12.05 -3.93 -3.35
CA TYR A 84 12.09 -2.47 -3.23
C TYR A 84 12.45 -1.86 -4.59
N CYS A 85 12.15 -0.58 -4.80
CA CYS A 85 12.32 0.08 -6.09
C CYS A 85 13.77 -0.02 -6.64
N ASP A 86 14.77 -0.14 -5.76
CA ASP A 86 16.18 -0.36 -6.08
C ASP A 86 16.69 -1.79 -5.86
N ARG A 87 15.82 -2.71 -5.39
CA ARG A 87 16.13 -4.12 -5.10
C ARG A 87 14.96 -5.04 -5.48
N LYS A 88 14.72 -5.21 -6.79
CA LYS A 88 13.65 -6.08 -7.32
C LYS A 88 14.04 -7.02 -8.47
N ALA A 89 15.27 -6.95 -8.97
CA ALA A 89 15.70 -7.69 -10.16
C ALA A 89 15.63 -9.24 -10.04
N GLY A 90 15.68 -9.77 -8.81
CA GLY A 90 15.56 -11.21 -8.54
C GLY A 90 14.14 -11.69 -8.27
N VAL A 91 13.15 -10.79 -8.27
CA VAL A 91 11.77 -11.07 -7.90
C VAL A 91 10.92 -11.07 -9.17
N ARG A 92 9.99 -12.02 -9.31
CA ARG A 92 9.20 -12.17 -10.55
C ARG A 92 7.80 -11.61 -10.38
N VAL A 93 7.26 -11.04 -11.46
CA VAL A 93 5.84 -10.68 -11.51
C VAL A 93 5.01 -11.96 -11.65
N GLY A 94 4.01 -12.12 -10.80
CA GLY A 94 3.13 -13.29 -10.76
C GLY A 94 2.02 -13.12 -9.73
N ARG A 95 1.15 -14.13 -9.63
CA ARG A 95 0.18 -14.23 -8.53
C ARG A 95 0.78 -15.09 -7.44
N TYR A 96 0.73 -14.62 -6.21
CA TYR A 96 1.30 -15.29 -5.04
C TYR A 96 0.30 -15.26 -3.89
N GLN A 97 0.46 -16.23 -2.99
CA GLN A 97 -0.39 -16.40 -1.81
C GLN A 97 0.47 -16.66 -0.58
N SER A 98 0.05 -16.14 0.57
CA SER A 98 0.73 -16.24 1.86
C SER A 98 -0.30 -16.07 2.99
N SER A 99 0.15 -16.20 4.24
CA SER A 99 -0.49 -15.56 5.39
C SER A 99 0.14 -14.19 5.67
N VAL A 100 -0.54 -13.33 6.44
CA VAL A 100 0.03 -12.06 6.95
C VAL A 100 1.21 -12.35 7.88
N ALA A 101 1.09 -13.36 8.73
CA ALA A 101 2.16 -13.82 9.62
C ALA A 101 3.42 -14.23 8.85
N ASP A 102 3.28 -14.93 7.72
CA ASP A 102 4.40 -15.38 6.90
C ASP A 102 5.08 -14.25 6.10
N GLN A 103 4.49 -13.05 6.04
CA GLN A 103 5.14 -11.87 5.47
C GLN A 103 6.18 -11.23 6.42
N TYR A 104 6.21 -11.64 7.69
CA TYR A 104 7.21 -11.15 8.63
C TYR A 104 8.60 -11.69 8.31
N ILE A 105 9.59 -10.79 8.22
CA ILE A 105 10.99 -11.16 8.01
C ILE A 105 11.76 -10.86 9.31
N PRO A 106 12.26 -11.90 10.02
CA PRO A 106 12.87 -11.74 11.34
C PRO A 106 14.33 -11.27 11.25
N TYR A 107 14.53 -10.06 10.71
CA TYR A 107 15.83 -9.40 10.77
C TYR A 107 16.31 -9.29 12.23
N ILE A 108 17.61 -9.52 12.47
CA ILE A 108 18.20 -9.59 13.82
C ILE A 108 17.85 -8.32 14.63
N LEU A 109 18.08 -7.16 14.00
CA LEU A 109 17.52 -5.88 14.43
C LEU A 109 16.20 -5.69 13.66
N PRO A 110 15.05 -5.64 14.34
CA PRO A 110 13.77 -5.37 13.69
C PRO A 110 13.82 -4.05 12.91
N GLN A 111 13.32 -4.09 11.68
CA GLN A 111 13.35 -2.98 10.73
C GLN A 111 12.25 -3.16 9.70
N GLU A 112 12.07 -2.17 8.84
CA GLU A 112 11.14 -2.21 7.71
C GLU A 112 11.40 -3.44 6.82
N HIS A 113 10.34 -4.12 6.41
CA HIS A 113 10.39 -5.39 5.66
C HIS A 113 9.09 -5.66 4.90
N GLY A 114 9.11 -6.66 4.03
CA GLY A 114 7.88 -7.23 3.46
C GLY A 114 7.24 -6.39 2.35
N ASN A 115 7.90 -5.34 1.87
CA ASN A 115 7.38 -4.52 0.77
C ASN A 115 7.31 -5.34 -0.53
N LEU A 116 6.25 -5.11 -1.30
CA LEU A 116 6.00 -5.72 -2.60
C LEU A 116 5.83 -4.61 -3.63
N THR A 117 6.57 -4.70 -4.73
CA THR A 117 6.58 -3.67 -5.77
C THR A 117 5.79 -4.10 -7.00
N ASP A 118 5.42 -3.13 -7.82
CA ASP A 118 4.69 -3.32 -9.07
C ASP A 118 3.38 -4.12 -8.86
N LEU A 119 2.72 -3.90 -7.72
CA LEU A 119 1.42 -4.48 -7.42
C LEU A 119 0.37 -3.93 -8.37
N ARG A 120 -0.42 -4.82 -8.95
CA ARG A 120 -1.65 -4.48 -9.68
C ARG A 120 -2.84 -4.52 -8.73
N TRP A 121 -2.84 -5.51 -7.84
CA TRP A 121 -3.79 -5.66 -6.76
C TRP A 121 -3.19 -6.52 -5.65
N MET A 122 -3.74 -6.35 -4.45
CA MET A 122 -3.51 -7.21 -3.30
C MET A 122 -4.84 -7.41 -2.58
N ALA A 123 -5.03 -8.56 -1.95
CA ALA A 123 -6.28 -8.93 -1.29
C ALA A 123 -5.99 -9.60 0.05
N LEU A 124 -6.84 -9.29 1.03
CA LEU A 124 -6.87 -9.93 2.34
C LEU A 124 -8.22 -10.57 2.56
N SER A 125 -8.26 -11.76 3.18
CA SER A 125 -9.51 -12.35 3.62
C SER A 125 -9.39 -13.07 4.96
N ASP A 126 -10.54 -13.28 5.59
CA ASP A 126 -10.67 -14.09 6.81
C ASP A 126 -10.63 -15.60 6.54
N GLY A 127 -10.65 -16.00 5.27
CA GLY A 127 -10.75 -17.40 4.86
C GLY A 127 -12.15 -17.99 5.01
N GLU A 128 -13.12 -17.18 5.40
CA GLU A 128 -14.55 -17.44 5.40
C GLU A 128 -15.21 -16.59 4.31
N SER A 129 -16.17 -15.71 4.62
CA SER A 129 -16.95 -14.98 3.61
C SER A 129 -16.55 -13.50 3.47
N ASN A 130 -15.50 -13.03 4.15
CA ASN A 130 -15.11 -11.62 4.11
C ASN A 130 -13.73 -11.43 3.49
N GLY A 131 -13.70 -10.78 2.33
CA GLY A 131 -12.50 -10.36 1.62
C GLY A 131 -12.48 -8.87 1.33
N LEU A 132 -11.28 -8.29 1.32
CA LEU A 132 -11.02 -6.93 0.87
C LEU A 132 -9.99 -6.95 -0.25
N LEU A 133 -10.36 -6.42 -1.40
CA LEU A 133 -9.51 -6.24 -2.57
C LEU A 133 -9.04 -4.79 -2.64
N PHE A 134 -7.73 -4.60 -2.74
CA PHE A 134 -7.05 -3.31 -2.86
C PHE A 134 -6.36 -3.22 -4.22
N TYR A 135 -6.56 -2.10 -4.92
CA TYR A 135 -5.90 -1.84 -6.20
C TYR A 135 -5.81 -0.34 -6.47
N SER A 136 -5.09 0.04 -7.52
CA SER A 136 -4.93 1.44 -7.95
C SER A 136 -5.10 1.54 -9.47
N SER A 137 -5.24 2.77 -9.96
CA SER A 137 -5.22 3.06 -11.39
C SER A 137 -3.85 2.83 -12.04
N ASN A 138 -2.78 2.84 -11.26
CA ASN A 138 -1.42 2.50 -11.69
C ASN A 138 -0.85 1.40 -10.79
N ASP A 139 0.30 0.87 -11.19
CA ASP A 139 1.08 0.00 -10.31
C ASP A 139 1.45 0.73 -9.02
N PHE A 140 1.43 0.01 -7.91
CA PHE A 140 1.72 0.55 -6.59
C PHE A 140 2.67 -0.38 -5.80
N GLU A 141 3.11 0.07 -4.64
CA GLU A 141 3.86 -0.73 -3.66
C GLU A 141 2.97 -1.06 -2.47
N GLY A 142 3.24 -2.13 -1.73
CA GLY A 142 2.43 -2.42 -0.56
C GLY A 142 2.95 -3.57 0.28
N SER A 143 2.45 -3.62 1.51
CA SER A 143 2.82 -4.66 2.49
C SER A 143 1.68 -4.90 3.48
N VAL A 144 1.73 -6.04 4.16
CA VAL A 144 0.84 -6.41 5.25
C VAL A 144 1.66 -6.90 6.44
N SER A 145 1.26 -6.55 7.66
CA SER A 145 2.06 -6.89 8.85
C SER A 145 1.23 -6.91 10.13
N HIS A 146 1.58 -7.82 11.04
CA HIS A 146 1.17 -7.76 12.46
C HIS A 146 2.10 -6.91 13.33
N PHE A 147 3.13 -6.32 12.75
CA PHE A 147 4.14 -5.52 13.41
C PHE A 147 4.15 -4.11 12.79
N PRO A 148 3.34 -3.18 13.31
CA PRO A 148 3.31 -1.83 12.77
C PRO A 148 4.62 -1.07 13.05
N ASP A 149 4.90 -0.04 12.26
CA ASP A 149 6.17 0.72 12.23
C ASP A 149 6.65 1.15 13.63
N GLU A 150 5.72 1.58 14.50
CA GLU A 150 6.06 2.03 15.84
C GLU A 150 6.61 0.90 16.75
N ASP A 151 6.18 -0.34 16.54
CA ASP A 151 6.66 -1.51 17.29
C ASP A 151 8.03 -1.93 16.78
N LEU A 152 8.23 -1.91 15.45
CA LEU A 152 9.54 -2.18 14.83
C LEU A 152 10.59 -1.17 15.31
N TYR A 153 10.23 0.11 15.34
CA TYR A 153 11.14 1.18 15.77
C TYR A 153 11.59 1.05 17.24
N GLN A 154 10.73 0.54 18.12
CA GLN A 154 11.05 0.39 19.54
C GLN A 154 11.87 -0.86 19.85
N ALA A 155 11.87 -1.86 18.96
CA ALA A 155 12.47 -3.15 19.24
C ALA A 155 13.97 -3.18 18.93
N SER A 156 14.73 -3.75 19.86
CA SER A 156 16.18 -3.92 19.70
C SER A 156 16.58 -5.29 19.14
N HIS A 157 15.70 -6.29 19.22
CA HIS A 157 15.99 -7.67 18.87
C HIS A 157 14.71 -8.39 18.43
N ALA A 158 14.80 -9.26 17.42
CA ALA A 158 13.65 -9.98 16.86
C ALA A 158 12.80 -10.74 17.90
N PHE A 159 13.43 -11.41 18.89
CA PHE A 159 12.70 -12.18 19.90
C PHE A 159 11.81 -11.34 20.83
N LYS A 160 12.00 -10.01 20.85
CA LYS A 160 11.16 -9.08 21.64
C LYS A 160 9.89 -8.68 20.90
N MET A 161 9.83 -8.93 19.59
CA MET A 161 8.65 -8.62 18.78
C MET A 161 7.48 -9.52 19.21
N LYS A 162 6.30 -8.90 19.33
CA LYS A 162 5.05 -9.60 19.60
C LYS A 162 4.04 -9.17 18.53
N PRO A 163 3.48 -10.12 17.76
CA PRO A 163 2.51 -9.75 16.73
C PRO A 163 1.26 -9.18 17.39
N ARG A 164 0.70 -8.12 16.81
CA ARG A 164 -0.62 -7.60 17.16
C ARG A 164 -1.70 -8.51 16.56
N GLN A 165 -2.91 -8.44 17.11
CA GLN A 165 -4.07 -9.15 16.56
C GLN A 165 -4.59 -8.50 15.27
N ASN A 166 -4.46 -7.17 15.18
CA ASN A 166 -4.81 -6.40 14.00
C ASN A 166 -3.81 -6.63 12.86
N THR A 167 -4.30 -6.44 11.63
CA THR A 167 -3.48 -6.44 10.42
C THR A 167 -3.27 -5.01 9.95
N SER A 168 -2.02 -4.56 9.92
CA SER A 168 -1.65 -3.31 9.25
C SER A 168 -1.53 -3.55 7.75
N VAL A 169 -2.17 -2.70 6.95
CA VAL A 169 -2.13 -2.75 5.48
C VAL A 169 -1.54 -1.44 4.99
N TYR A 170 -0.50 -1.53 4.17
CA TYR A 170 0.18 -0.39 3.58
C TYR A 170 -0.07 -0.40 2.07
N LEU A 171 -0.69 0.68 1.58
CA LEU A 171 -0.91 0.95 0.16
C LEU A 171 -0.04 2.14 -0.23
N ASP A 172 1.10 1.87 -0.83
CA ASP A 172 2.13 2.86 -1.06
C ASP A 172 2.12 3.34 -2.50
N HIS A 173 1.98 4.66 -2.67
CA HIS A 173 2.26 5.29 -3.95
C HIS A 173 3.73 5.07 -4.32
N ARG A 174 4.61 5.28 -3.33
CA ARG A 174 6.06 5.07 -3.43
C ARG A 174 6.68 4.81 -2.06
N GLN A 175 7.70 3.95 -2.04
CA GLN A 175 8.62 3.80 -0.92
C GLN A 175 10.06 4.08 -1.38
N ARG A 176 10.82 4.77 -0.53
CA ARG A 176 12.23 5.08 -0.81
C ARG A 176 13.03 3.79 -0.98
N GLY A 177 13.97 3.78 -1.92
CA GLY A 177 14.91 2.67 -2.08
C GLY A 177 15.76 2.44 -0.82
N LEU A 178 16.27 1.23 -0.65
CA LEU A 178 17.03 0.82 0.52
C LEU A 178 18.44 1.42 0.57
N GLY A 179 19.10 1.48 -0.59
CA GLY A 179 20.52 1.82 -0.67
C GLY A 179 21.41 0.81 0.07
N THR A 180 22.63 1.23 0.40
CA THR A 180 23.64 0.42 1.11
C THR A 180 24.41 1.24 2.15
N ALA A 181 23.79 2.27 2.71
CA ALA A 181 24.45 3.28 3.56
C ALA A 181 25.07 2.74 4.86
N SER A 182 24.78 1.50 5.27
CA SER A 182 25.49 0.83 6.37
C SER A 182 26.98 0.67 6.08
N CYS A 183 27.33 0.38 4.83
CA CYS A 183 28.70 0.36 4.31
C CYS A 183 28.67 0.49 2.78
N GLY A 184 28.59 1.73 2.29
CA GLY A 184 28.48 1.98 0.86
C GLY A 184 27.66 3.23 0.53
N PRO A 185 27.29 3.42 -0.74
CA PRO A 185 26.43 4.52 -1.14
C PRO A 185 25.03 4.36 -0.53
N ASP A 186 24.44 5.49 -0.18
CA ASP A 186 23.02 5.58 0.11
C ASP A 186 22.18 5.46 -1.18
N THR A 187 20.86 5.44 -1.02
CA THR A 187 19.87 5.36 -2.10
C THR A 187 20.15 6.40 -3.18
N LEU A 188 20.24 5.93 -4.42
CA LEU A 188 20.43 6.78 -5.58
C LEU A 188 19.25 7.73 -5.76
N GLU A 189 19.51 8.94 -6.26
CA GLU A 189 18.51 10.01 -6.41
C GLU A 189 17.21 9.55 -7.11
N ARG A 190 17.31 8.70 -8.13
CA ARG A 190 16.15 8.15 -8.87
C ARG A 190 15.20 7.26 -8.04
N TYR A 191 15.63 6.81 -6.87
CA TYR A 191 14.87 5.98 -5.94
C TYR A 191 14.50 6.72 -4.64
N ARG A 192 14.75 8.03 -4.59
CA ARG A 192 14.33 8.92 -3.51
C ARG A 192 12.96 9.50 -3.81
N ILE A 193 12.25 9.91 -2.77
CA ILE A 193 10.93 10.54 -2.91
C ILE A 193 11.10 12.06 -2.71
N PRO A 194 10.91 12.89 -3.75
CA PRO A 194 11.11 14.33 -3.64
C PRO A 194 9.94 15.03 -2.93
N ALA A 195 10.20 16.25 -2.48
CA ALA A 195 9.16 17.21 -2.12
C ALA A 195 8.26 17.57 -3.33
N GLY A 196 7.23 18.38 -3.09
CA GLY A 196 6.28 18.83 -4.11
C GLY A 196 4.97 18.06 -4.10
N ILE A 197 4.26 18.04 -5.24
CA ILE A 197 2.90 17.51 -5.33
C ILE A 197 2.91 16.08 -5.87
N HIS A 198 2.30 15.17 -5.12
CA HIS A 198 2.10 13.77 -5.48
C HIS A 198 0.61 13.48 -5.66
N PHE A 199 0.28 12.75 -6.72
CA PHE A 199 -1.08 12.31 -7.02
C PHE A 199 -1.13 10.79 -7.07
N PHE A 200 -2.05 10.20 -6.32
CA PHE A 200 -2.24 8.77 -6.29
C PHE A 200 -3.67 8.44 -5.87
N ASP A 201 -4.12 7.24 -6.19
CA ASP A 201 -5.46 6.79 -5.87
C ASP A 201 -5.46 5.31 -5.54
N PHE A 202 -6.41 4.90 -4.73
CA PHE A 202 -6.64 3.50 -4.44
C PHE A 202 -8.13 3.21 -4.41
N PHE A 203 -8.44 1.95 -4.68
CA PHE A 203 -9.77 1.38 -4.61
C PHE A 203 -9.78 0.30 -3.54
N ILE A 204 -10.88 0.23 -2.80
CA ILE A 204 -11.19 -0.86 -1.88
C ILE A 204 -12.53 -1.46 -2.30
N LYS A 205 -12.57 -2.77 -2.48
CA LYS A 205 -13.79 -3.52 -2.79
C LYS A 205 -13.93 -4.72 -1.87
N GLY A 206 -15.07 -4.85 -1.21
CA GLY A 206 -15.43 -6.07 -0.49
C GLY A 206 -15.79 -7.20 -1.47
N PHE A 207 -15.43 -8.44 -1.13
CA PHE A 207 -15.78 -9.62 -1.91
C PHE A 207 -15.93 -10.86 -1.01
N ASP A 208 -16.65 -11.88 -1.47
CA ASP A 208 -16.69 -13.19 -0.80
C ASP A 208 -15.64 -14.13 -1.42
N PRO A 209 -14.59 -14.54 -0.69
CA PRO A 209 -13.52 -15.38 -1.25
C PRO A 209 -13.94 -16.83 -1.52
N ASN A 210 -15.15 -17.26 -1.12
CA ASN A 210 -15.71 -18.56 -1.49
C ASN A 210 -16.43 -18.52 -2.85
N GLU A 211 -16.90 -17.34 -3.25
CA GLU A 211 -17.69 -17.16 -4.47
C GLU A 211 -16.92 -16.42 -5.57
N GLU A 212 -15.98 -15.55 -5.18
CA GLU A 212 -15.32 -14.60 -6.07
C GLU A 212 -13.79 -14.73 -6.03
N ASP A 213 -13.17 -14.59 -7.20
CA ASP A 213 -11.71 -14.53 -7.34
C ASP A 213 -11.24 -13.08 -7.44
N PRO A 214 -10.33 -12.59 -6.58
CA PRO A 214 -9.89 -11.19 -6.57
C PRO A 214 -9.25 -10.76 -7.90
N GLY A 215 -8.51 -11.66 -8.55
CA GLY A 215 -7.93 -11.39 -9.86
C GLY A 215 -8.99 -11.21 -10.95
N SER A 216 -10.10 -11.94 -10.86
CA SER A 216 -11.24 -11.81 -11.77
C SER A 216 -12.02 -10.52 -11.52
N LEU A 217 -12.22 -10.14 -10.27
CA LEU A 217 -12.83 -8.86 -9.90
C LEU A 217 -12.01 -7.67 -10.42
N PHE A 218 -10.69 -7.69 -10.20
CA PHE A 218 -9.79 -6.68 -10.74
C PHE A 218 -9.90 -6.60 -12.27
N ARG A 219 -9.85 -7.74 -12.97
CA ARG A 219 -10.00 -7.77 -14.44
C ARG A 219 -11.36 -7.26 -14.90
N ASN A 220 -12.45 -7.54 -14.21
CA ASN A 220 -13.79 -7.10 -14.61
C ASN A 220 -13.95 -5.58 -14.43
N HIS A 221 -13.32 -5.00 -13.41
CA HIS A 221 -13.26 -3.55 -13.23
C HIS A 221 -12.63 -2.85 -14.45
N TRP A 222 -11.52 -3.38 -14.97
CA TRP A 222 -10.81 -2.85 -16.14
C TRP A 222 -11.31 -3.38 -17.50
N GLY A 223 -11.98 -4.53 -17.51
CA GLY A 223 -12.44 -5.22 -18.72
C GLY A 223 -13.63 -4.54 -19.39
N SER A 224 -14.42 -3.80 -18.61
CA SER A 224 -15.49 -2.94 -19.14
C SER A 224 -14.97 -1.68 -19.87
N SER A 225 -13.66 -1.41 -19.80
CA SER A 225 -13.04 -0.18 -20.33
C SER A 225 -12.04 -0.42 -21.48
N GLY A 226 -11.99 -1.62 -22.05
CA GLY A 226 -11.40 -1.84 -23.38
C GLY A 226 -9.87 -1.72 -23.46
N LYS A 227 -9.15 -1.79 -22.34
CA LYS A 227 -7.69 -1.99 -22.33
C LYS A 227 -7.35 -3.21 -21.50
N LEU A 228 -7.24 -4.35 -22.17
CA LEU A 228 -6.52 -5.50 -21.64
C LEU A 228 -5.02 -5.20 -21.72
N LEU A 229 -4.36 -5.38 -20.57
CA LEU A 229 -2.97 -5.82 -20.36
C LEU A 229 -1.97 -5.56 -21.50
#